data_AF-A0A9W5PPV8-F1
#
_entry.id   AF-A0A9W5PPV8-F1
#
_cell.length_a   1.000
_cell.length_b   1.000
_cell.length_c   1.000
_cell.angle_alpha   90.00
_cell.angle_beta   90.00
_cell.angle_gamma   90.00
#
_symmetry.space_group_name_H-M   'P 1'
#
loop_
_entity.id
_entity.type
_entity.pdbx_description
1 polymer ?
#
loop_
_entity_poly.entity_id
_entity_poly.type
_entity_poly.pdbx_seq_one_letter_code
_entity_poly.pdbx_strand_id
1 'polypeptide(L)' 'MKNNQENQVTAPAVTEAVGKTILELTEWIQSVCRESSADELKRLSDIVMATSELYKAFKS' A
#
# COMPACT_ATOMS: atom_id res chain seq x y z
N MET A 1 24.31 -3.07 -29.09
CA MET A 1 23.50 -3.84 -28.13
C MET A 1 22.92 -2.84 -27.13
N LYS A 2 21.59 -2.69 -27.06
CA LYS A 2 20.94 -1.83 -26.06
C LYS A 2 20.64 -2.70 -24.85
N ASN A 3 21.29 -2.40 -23.72
CA ASN A 3 21.07 -3.08 -22.46
C ASN A 3 19.72 -2.61 -21.92
N ASN A 4 18.65 -3.32 -22.24
CA ASN A 4 17.38 -3.18 -21.52
C ASN A 4 17.57 -3.92 -20.19
N GLN A 5 18.13 -3.25 -19.19
CA GLN A 5 17.91 -3.64 -17.81
C GLN A 5 16.45 -3.36 -17.51
N GLU A 6 15.58 -4.32 -17.84
CA GLU A 6 14.30 -4.44 -17.18
C GLU A 6 14.62 -4.46 -15.68
N ASN A 7 14.18 -3.45 -14.95
CA ASN A 7 14.23 -3.45 -13.49
C ASN A 7 13.48 -4.71 -13.06
N GLN A 8 14.21 -5.77 -12.70
CA GLN A 8 13.61 -6.98 -12.18
C GLN A 8 12.95 -6.62 -10.86
N VAL A 9 11.63 -6.44 -10.89
CA VAL A 9 10.81 -6.27 -9.70
C VAL A 9 10.84 -7.61 -8.99
N THR A 10 11.63 -7.70 -7.93
CA THR A 10 11.77 -8.92 -7.15
C THR A 10 10.69 -8.95 -6.06
N ALA A 11 10.21 -10.15 -5.71
CA ALA A 11 9.23 -10.32 -4.62
C ALA A 11 9.64 -9.62 -3.30
N PRO A 12 10.93 -9.58 -2.90
CA PRO A 12 11.39 -8.79 -1.75
C PRO A 12 11.15 -7.28 -1.91
N ALA A 13 11.46 -6.69 -3.07
CA ALA A 13 11.26 -5.26 -3.30
C ALA A 13 9.78 -4.86 -3.28
N VAL A 14 8.90 -5.74 -3.79
CA VAL A 14 7.45 -5.54 -3.70
C VAL A 14 6.96 -5.66 -2.26
N THR A 15 7.45 -6.65 -1.51
CA THR A 15 7.08 -6.85 -0.11
C THR A 15 7.46 -5.64 0.75
N GLU A 16 8.65 -5.08 0.54
CA GLU A 16 9.11 -3.87 1.21
C GLU A 16 8.25 -2.65 0.85
N ALA A 17 7.96 -2.44 -0.44
CA ALA A 17 7.11 -1.35 -0.90
C ALA A 17 5.68 -1.44 -0.33
N VAL A 18 5.10 -2.64 -0.29
CA VAL A 18 3.77 -2.88 0.31
C VAL A 18 3.81 -2.61 1.81
N GLY A 19 4.82 -3.10 2.52
CA GLY A 19 4.98 -2.86 3.95
C GLY A 19 5.09 -1.36 4.28
N LYS A 20 5.88 -0.62 3.50
CA LYS A 20 6.03 0.83 3.65
C LYS A 20 4.72 1.59 3.38
N THR A 21 4.00 1.18 2.33
CA THR A 21 2.69 1.77 1.97
C THR A 21 1.67 1.56 3.08
N ILE A 22 1.61 0.36 3.67
CA ILE A 22 0.70 0.07 4.81
C ILE A 22 1.05 0.96 6.01
N LEU A 23 2.33 1.16 6.30
CA LEU A 23 2.78 1.99 7.41
C LEU A 23 2.39 3.46 7.21
N GLU A 24 2.73 4.04 6.05
CA GLU A 24 2.41 5.43 5.70
C GLU A 24 0.89 5.68 5.71
N LEU A 25 0.10 4.73 5.21
CA LEU A 25 -1.36 4.78 5.32
C LEU A 25 -1.80 4.78 6.78
N THR A 26 -1.24 3.92 7.63
CA THR A 26 -1.61 3.85 9.05
C THR A 26 -1.33 5.16 9.79
N GLU A 27 -0.20 5.80 9.51
CA GLU A 27 0.15 7.11 10.08
C GLU A 27 -0.81 8.20 9.59
N TRP A 28 -1.15 8.19 8.29
CA TRP A 28 -2.13 9.11 7.72
C TRP A 28 -3.53 8.92 8.34
N ILE A 29 -3.97 7.67 8.54
CA ILE A 29 -5.22 7.33 9.26
C ILE A 29 -5.25 8.00 10.63
N GLN A 30 -4.20 7.83 11.42
CA GLN A 30 -4.12 8.37 12.77
C GLN A 30 -4.16 9.90 12.78
N SER A 31 -3.56 10.54 11.77
CA SER A 31 -3.60 12.00 11.60
C SER A 31 -4.98 12.51 11.19
N VAL A 32 -5.69 11.78 10.33
CA VAL A 32 -6.89 12.27 9.65
C VAL A 32 -8.16 11.93 10.45
N CYS A 33 -8.21 10.77 11.12
CA CYS A 33 -9.36 10.33 11.93
C CYS A 33 -9.78 11.28 13.07
N ARG A 34 -8.95 12.25 13.48
CA ARG A 34 -9.35 13.24 14.50
C ARG A 34 -10.34 14.29 14.00
N GLU A 35 -10.36 14.59 12.70
CA GLU A 35 -11.20 15.66 12.12
C GLU A 35 -11.90 15.24 10.80
N SER A 36 -11.83 13.96 10.42
CA SER A 36 -12.36 13.47 9.14
C SER A 36 -13.87 13.39 9.04
N SER A 37 -14.37 13.64 7.84
CA SER A 37 -15.72 13.30 7.42
C SER A 37 -15.90 11.79 7.19
N ALA A 38 -17.16 11.32 7.22
CA ALA A 38 -17.48 9.91 6.98
C ALA A 38 -17.03 9.40 5.58
N ASP A 39 -16.99 10.28 4.58
CA ASP A 39 -16.54 9.94 3.22
C ASP A 39 -15.02 9.72 3.16
N GLU A 40 -14.23 10.48 3.91
CA GLU A 40 -12.78 10.29 4.02
C GLU A 40 -12.46 8.98 4.74
N LEU A 41 -13.20 8.65 5.80
CA LEU A 41 -13.09 7.37 6.49
C LEU A 41 -13.46 6.18 5.58
N LYS A 42 -14.44 6.35 4.70
CA LYS A 42 -14.84 5.31 3.75
C LYS A 42 -13.79 5.09 2.65
N ARG A 43 -13.29 6.16 2.04
CA ARG A 43 -12.18 6.07 1.06
C ARG A 43 -10.95 5.40 1.66
N LEU A 44 -10.66 5.72 2.91
CA LEU A 44 -9.57 5.14 3.64
C LEU A 44 -9.75 3.63 3.86
N SER A 45 -10.95 3.22 4.28
CA SER A 45 -11.30 1.80 4.42
C SER A 45 -11.12 1.04 3.10
N ASP A 46 -11.53 1.63 1.98
CA ASP A 46 -11.40 1.02 0.66
C ASP A 46 -9.91 0.82 0.27
N ILE A 47 -9.05 1.81 0.56
CA ILE A 47 -7.60 1.72 0.31
C ILE A 47 -6.94 0.64 1.17
N VAL A 48 -7.28 0.56 2.46
CA VAL A 48 -6.73 -0.46 3.37
C VAL A 48 -7.13 -1.86 2.91
N MET A 49 -8.40 -2.04 2.52
CA MET A 49 -8.91 -3.32 2.02
C MET A 49 -8.20 -3.74 0.73
N ALA A 50 -8.07 -2.83 -0.25
CA ALA A 50 -7.36 -3.11 -1.50
C ALA A 50 -5.89 -3.49 -1.26
N THR A 51 -5.22 -2.78 -0.35
CA THR A 51 -3.82 -3.06 0.01
C THR A 51 -3.67 -4.41 0.72
N SER A 52 -4.64 -4.79 1.56
CA SER A 52 -4.65 -6.09 2.24
C SER A 52 -4.86 -7.25 1.25
N GLU A 53 -5.78 -7.11 0.29
CA GLU A 53 -6.00 -8.11 -0.75
C GLU A 53 -4.77 -8.26 -1.66
N LEU A 54 -4.12 -7.16 -2.02
CA LEU A 54 -2.83 -7.20 -2.72
C LEU A 54 -1.76 -7.94 -1.92
N TYR A 55 -1.63 -7.65 -0.62
CA TYR A 55 -0.67 -8.36 0.24
C TYR A 55 -0.95 -9.87 0.31
N LYS A 56 -2.21 -10.29 0.46
CA LYS A 56 -2.59 -11.71 0.46
C LYS A 56 -2.24 -12.40 -0.85
N ALA A 57 -2.45 -11.73 -1.99
CA ALA A 57 -2.12 -12.24 -3.30
C ALA A 57 -0.60 -12.39 -3.51
N PHE A 58 0.23 -11.53 -2.89
CA PHE A 58 1.68 -11.63 -2.95
C PHE A 58 2.29 -12.66 -2.00
N LYS A 59 1.58 -13.02 -0.92
CA LYS A 59 2.07 -13.97 0.10
C LYS A 59 1.54 -15.39 -0.05
N SER A 60 0.55 -15.61 -0.93
CA SER A 60 -0.03 -16.92 -1.27
C SER A 60 0.71 -17.55 -2.44
#